data_AF-A0A8D1L2H7-F1
#
_entry.id   AF-A0A8D1L2H7-F1
#
_cell.length_a   1.000
_cell.length_b   1.000
_cell.length_c   1.000
_cell.angle_alpha   90.00
_cell.angle_beta   90.00
_cell.angle_gamma   90.00
#
_symmetry.space_group_name_H-M   'P 1'
#
loop_
_entity.id
_entity.type
_entity.pdbx_description
1 polymer ?
#
loop_
_entity_poly.entity_id
_entity_poly.type
_entity_poly.pdbx_seq_one_letter_code
_entity_poly.pdbx_strand_id
1 'polypeptide(L)'
;MALNPEDSSGGFQHHMVVAFINEKMARHAKGPEFYLDNIILSWEEVEDKLRAILETSEVPSEAKEACAWGSLALCVRFARREDQLYRRSVQWLHDFAGLHKSATQALASDLKLLTAQLEMERKEAAFRLQLAHTSLAEVQKERDLLRWKPGHCRERGGQHRSYYCYCFRRRRRRRKSQGCGEGGNRGAE
;
A
#
# COMPACT_ATOMS: atom_id res chain seq x y z
N MET A 1 -8.67 47.57 -24.53
CA MET A 1 -9.01 46.39 -25.35
C MET A 1 -9.68 45.39 -24.43
N ALA A 2 -10.80 44.78 -24.85
CA ALA A 2 -11.52 43.83 -24.01
C ALA A 2 -10.81 42.47 -23.93
N LEU A 3 -10.27 42.00 -25.06
CA LEU A 3 -9.44 40.80 -25.13
C LEU A 3 -7.97 41.16 -25.04
N ASN A 4 -7.23 40.42 -24.20
CA ASN A 4 -5.78 40.53 -24.10
C ASN A 4 -5.12 39.44 -24.98
N PRO A 5 -4.26 39.79 -25.96
CA PRO A 5 -3.56 38.81 -26.79
C PRO A 5 -2.59 37.93 -26.00
N GLU A 6 -2.12 38.40 -24.84
CA GLU A 6 -1.23 37.63 -23.95
C GLU A 6 -1.99 36.71 -22.98
N ASP A 7 -3.34 36.80 -22.94
CA ASP A 7 -4.14 35.96 -22.06
C ASP A 7 -4.33 34.55 -22.65
N SER A 8 -3.50 33.62 -22.18
CA SER A 8 -3.59 32.19 -22.52
C SER A 8 -4.92 31.52 -22.17
N SER A 9 -5.75 32.14 -21.31
CA SER A 9 -7.09 31.65 -20.95
C SER A 9 -8.16 32.07 -21.96
N GLY A 10 -7.87 33.02 -22.86
CA GLY A 10 -8.82 33.51 -23.87
C GLY A 10 -9.12 32.54 -25.01
N GLY A 11 -8.39 31.44 -25.14
CA GLY A 11 -8.65 30.35 -26.10
C GLY A 11 -8.20 30.62 -27.55
N PHE A 12 -7.96 31.87 -27.92
CA PHE A 12 -7.37 32.23 -29.21
C PHE A 12 -5.85 32.03 -29.22
N GLN A 13 -5.33 31.44 -30.29
CA GLN A 13 -3.88 31.18 -30.44
C GLN A 13 -3.14 32.24 -31.27
N HIS A 14 -3.88 33.02 -32.07
CA HIS A 14 -3.31 33.94 -33.04
C HIS A 14 -3.66 35.39 -32.68
N HIS A 15 -2.64 36.21 -32.42
CA HIS A 15 -2.81 37.61 -32.05
C HIS A 15 -3.60 38.42 -33.09
N MET A 16 -3.46 38.11 -34.39
CA MET A 16 -4.21 38.76 -35.46
C MET A 16 -5.72 38.53 -35.33
N VAL A 17 -6.13 37.33 -34.92
CA VAL A 17 -7.55 37.00 -34.71
C VAL A 17 -8.08 37.78 -33.51
N VAL A 18 -7.30 37.86 -32.42
CA VAL A 18 -7.66 38.66 -31.23
C VAL A 18 -7.81 40.14 -31.58
N ALA A 19 -6.88 40.69 -32.35
CA ALA A 19 -6.94 42.08 -32.81
C ALA A 19 -8.17 42.34 -33.66
N PHE A 20 -8.48 41.46 -34.62
CA PHE A 20 -9.66 41.56 -35.47
C PHE A 20 -10.96 41.51 -34.66
N ILE A 21 -11.09 40.57 -33.72
CA ILE A 21 -12.28 40.46 -32.87
C ILE A 21 -12.43 41.70 -31.99
N ASN A 22 -11.35 42.17 -31.37
CA ASN A 22 -11.35 43.41 -30.61
C ASN A 22 -11.80 44.61 -31.45
N GLU A 23 -11.32 44.72 -32.70
CA GLU A 23 -11.75 45.76 -33.64
C GLU A 23 -13.26 45.65 -33.93
N LYS A 24 -13.76 44.45 -34.21
CA LYS A 24 -15.18 44.21 -34.49
C LYS A 24 -16.07 44.52 -33.29
N MET A 25 -15.65 44.16 -32.08
CA MET A 25 -16.35 44.52 -30.86
C MET A 25 -16.32 46.03 -30.61
N ALA A 26 -15.17 46.68 -30.84
CA ALA A 26 -15.00 48.11 -30.58
C ALA A 26 -15.84 49.02 -31.51
N ARG A 27 -16.51 48.47 -32.51
CA ARG A 27 -17.47 49.20 -33.36
C ARG A 27 -18.63 49.80 -32.58
N HIS A 28 -18.95 49.24 -31.40
CA HIS A 28 -19.98 49.78 -30.53
C HIS A 28 -19.60 49.54 -29.05
N ALA A 29 -19.85 50.50 -28.16
CA ALA A 29 -19.46 50.43 -26.74
C ALA A 29 -19.99 49.17 -26.02
N LYS A 30 -21.23 48.77 -26.35
CA LYS A 30 -21.85 47.53 -25.85
C LYS A 30 -21.05 46.26 -26.12
N GLY A 31 -20.20 46.19 -27.16
CA GLY A 31 -19.43 44.97 -27.44
C GLY A 31 -18.42 44.63 -26.34
N PRO A 32 -17.45 45.53 -26.07
CA PRO A 32 -16.51 45.40 -24.96
C PRO A 32 -17.20 45.29 -23.60
N GLU A 33 -18.25 46.08 -23.34
CA GLU A 33 -19.03 46.03 -22.09
C GLU A 33 -19.67 44.65 -21.90
N PHE A 34 -20.36 44.14 -22.93
CA PHE A 34 -20.97 42.83 -22.90
C PHE A 34 -19.95 41.72 -22.64
N TYR A 35 -18.75 41.80 -23.22
CA TYR A 35 -17.70 40.81 -22.93
C TYR A 35 -17.28 40.84 -21.45
N LEU A 36 -17.01 42.03 -20.92
CA LEU A 36 -16.51 42.20 -19.55
C LEU A 36 -17.56 41.83 -18.51
N ASP A 37 -18.81 42.23 -18.71
CA ASP A 37 -19.92 41.98 -17.80
C ASP A 37 -20.28 40.50 -17.69
N ASN A 38 -19.95 39.71 -18.71
CA ASN A 38 -20.35 38.31 -18.83
C ASN A 38 -19.18 37.32 -18.71
N ILE A 39 -17.96 37.79 -18.41
CA ILE A 39 -16.76 36.93 -18.37
C ILE A 39 -16.78 35.87 -17.24
N ILE A 40 -17.56 36.10 -16.19
CA ILE A 40 -17.66 35.23 -15.00
C ILE A 40 -18.87 34.28 -15.07
N LEU A 41 -19.84 34.58 -15.94
CA LEU A 41 -21.10 33.83 -16.02
C LEU A 41 -20.90 32.44 -16.65
N SER A 42 -21.94 31.63 -16.66
CA SER A 42 -21.99 30.40 -17.44
C SER A 42 -22.33 30.67 -18.91
N TRP A 43 -21.99 29.77 -19.83
CA TRP A 43 -22.33 29.93 -21.25
C TRP A 43 -23.85 30.08 -21.47
N GLU A 44 -24.66 29.32 -20.75
CA GLU A 44 -26.12 29.38 -20.80
C GLU A 44 -26.64 30.81 -20.52
N GLU A 45 -26.16 31.42 -19.44
CA GLU A 45 -26.55 32.80 -19.08
C GLU A 45 -26.08 33.84 -20.11
N VAL A 46 -24.91 33.64 -20.71
CA VAL A 46 -24.41 34.52 -21.79
C VAL A 46 -25.28 34.40 -23.04
N GLU A 47 -25.66 33.18 -23.41
CA GLU A 47 -26.51 32.90 -24.56
C GLU A 47 -27.91 33.49 -24.38
N ASP A 48 -28.50 33.37 -23.20
CA ASP A 48 -29.80 33.98 -22.87
C ASP A 48 -29.76 35.50 -22.95
N LYS A 49 -28.70 36.13 -22.43
CA LYS A 49 -28.52 37.59 -22.55
C LYS A 49 -28.32 38.02 -24.01
N LEU A 50 -27.58 37.25 -24.80
CA LEU A 50 -27.42 37.55 -26.23
C LEU A 50 -28.77 37.45 -26.94
N ARG A 51 -29.56 36.42 -26.65
CA ARG A 51 -30.92 36.25 -27.21
C ARG A 51 -31.80 37.46 -26.91
N ALA A 52 -31.83 37.90 -25.66
CA ALA A 52 -32.60 39.08 -25.26
C ALA A 52 -32.18 40.35 -26.04
N ILE A 53 -30.88 40.54 -26.26
CA ILE A 53 -30.35 41.66 -27.06
C ILE A 53 -30.78 41.56 -28.53
N LEU A 54 -30.76 40.35 -29.10
CA LEU A 54 -31.15 40.12 -30.51
C LEU A 54 -32.65 40.34 -30.73
N GLU A 55 -33.49 39.89 -29.81
CA GLU A 55 -34.95 40.05 -29.86
C GLU A 55 -35.41 41.49 -29.59
N THR A 56 -34.62 42.29 -28.89
CA THR A 56 -34.96 43.69 -28.62
C THR A 56 -34.82 44.55 -29.88
N SER A 57 -35.95 45.05 -30.39
CA SER A 57 -35.99 45.92 -31.59
C SER A 57 -35.27 47.26 -31.39
N GLU A 58 -35.25 47.77 -30.16
CA GLU A 58 -34.63 49.06 -29.81
C GLU A 58 -33.10 49.05 -29.84
N VAL A 59 -32.47 47.88 -29.89
CA VAL A 59 -31.01 47.78 -29.93
C VAL A 59 -30.54 47.98 -31.39
N PRO A 60 -29.61 48.93 -31.66
CA PRO A 60 -29.05 49.13 -32.99
C PRO A 60 -28.37 47.89 -33.56
N SER A 61 -28.35 47.74 -34.88
CA SER A 61 -27.72 46.60 -35.56
C SER A 61 -26.23 46.48 -35.20
N GLU A 62 -25.53 47.61 -35.15
CA GLU A 62 -24.10 47.66 -34.80
C GLU A 62 -23.84 47.17 -33.37
N ALA A 63 -24.77 47.46 -32.45
CA ALA A 63 -24.68 46.96 -31.08
C ALA A 63 -24.93 45.46 -31.02
N LYS A 64 -25.90 44.93 -31.78
CA LYS A 64 -26.17 43.49 -31.89
C LYS A 64 -24.95 42.75 -32.44
N GLU A 65 -24.33 43.27 -33.51
CA GLU A 65 -23.12 42.72 -34.10
C GLU A 65 -21.94 42.75 -33.10
N ALA A 66 -21.72 43.88 -32.44
CA ALA A 66 -20.64 44.01 -31.45
C ALA A 66 -20.81 43.03 -30.28
N CYS A 67 -22.03 42.85 -29.78
CA CYS A 67 -22.36 41.85 -28.76
C CYS A 67 -22.16 40.42 -29.29
N ALA A 68 -22.51 40.12 -30.54
CA ALA A 68 -22.27 38.80 -31.14
C ALA A 68 -20.77 38.45 -31.20
N TRP A 69 -19.91 39.42 -31.54
CA TRP A 69 -18.46 39.23 -31.47
C TRP A 69 -17.96 39.04 -30.03
N GLY A 70 -18.55 39.76 -29.06
CA GLY A 70 -18.30 39.55 -27.63
C GLY A 70 -18.67 38.14 -27.16
N SER A 71 -19.86 37.65 -27.55
CA SER A 71 -20.32 36.29 -27.26
C SER A 71 -19.46 35.22 -27.92
N LEU A 72 -18.99 35.43 -29.15
CA LEU A 72 -18.04 34.51 -29.80
C LEU A 72 -16.76 34.40 -28.98
N ALA A 73 -16.21 35.53 -28.54
CA ALA A 73 -15.01 35.53 -27.71
C ALA A 73 -15.21 34.84 -26.36
N LEU A 74 -16.37 35.02 -25.73
CA LEU A 74 -16.76 34.30 -24.51
C LEU A 74 -16.88 32.80 -24.77
N CYS A 75 -17.57 32.37 -25.83
CA CYS A 75 -17.73 30.97 -26.21
C CYS A 75 -16.37 30.26 -26.35
N VAL A 76 -15.42 30.88 -27.06
CA VAL A 76 -14.07 30.32 -27.24
C VAL A 76 -13.33 30.20 -25.91
N ARG A 77 -13.48 31.20 -25.01
CA ARG A 77 -12.93 31.15 -23.65
C ARG A 77 -13.54 30.00 -22.83
N PHE A 78 -14.86 29.82 -22.86
CA PHE A 78 -15.54 28.71 -22.17
C PHE A 78 -15.06 27.36 -22.68
N ALA A 79 -15.07 27.15 -24.00
CA ALA A 79 -14.62 25.91 -24.62
C ALA A 79 -13.17 25.59 -24.24
N ARG A 80 -12.29 26.61 -24.23
CA ARG A 80 -10.90 26.43 -23.79
C ARG A 80 -10.80 26.03 -22.31
N ARG A 81 -11.58 26.67 -21.45
CA ARG A 81 -11.56 26.42 -20.00
C ARG A 81 -12.11 25.04 -19.67
N GLU A 82 -13.21 24.65 -20.28
CA GLU A 82 -13.80 23.31 -20.13
C GLU A 82 -12.83 22.22 -20.57
N ASP A 83 -12.23 22.37 -21.75
CA ASP A 83 -11.24 21.43 -22.28
C ASP A 83 -10.03 21.29 -21.33
N GLN A 84 -9.50 22.41 -20.79
CA GLN A 84 -8.41 22.36 -19.82
C GLN A 84 -8.80 21.66 -18.52
N LEU A 85 -9.98 21.96 -17.98
CA LEU A 85 -10.48 21.35 -16.74
C LEU A 85 -10.75 19.86 -16.94
N TYR A 86 -11.35 19.48 -18.06
CA TYR A 86 -11.66 18.10 -18.39
C TYR A 86 -10.38 17.28 -18.55
N ARG A 87 -9.41 17.75 -19.35
CA ARG A 87 -8.11 17.06 -19.52
C ARG A 87 -7.37 16.91 -18.20
N ARG A 88 -7.33 17.95 -17.36
CA ARG A 88 -6.68 17.89 -16.04
C ARG A 88 -7.36 16.88 -15.12
N SER A 89 -8.69 16.86 -15.11
CA SER A 89 -9.47 15.92 -14.30
C SER A 89 -9.25 14.48 -14.75
N VAL A 90 -9.26 14.23 -16.05
CA VAL A 90 -8.99 12.89 -16.63
C VAL A 90 -7.55 12.45 -16.32
N GLN A 91 -6.57 13.33 -16.49
CA GLN A 91 -5.18 13.02 -16.16
C GLN A 91 -5.00 12.68 -14.68
N TRP A 92 -5.58 13.50 -13.79
CA TRP A 92 -5.52 13.27 -12.35
C TRP A 92 -6.17 11.93 -11.95
N LEU A 93 -7.33 11.59 -12.53
CA LEU A 93 -7.99 10.31 -12.30
C LEU A 93 -7.14 9.12 -12.77
N HIS A 94 -6.51 9.24 -13.93
CA HIS A 94 -5.64 8.22 -14.47
C HIS A 94 -4.42 7.98 -13.55
N ASP A 95 -3.77 9.05 -13.10
CA ASP A 95 -2.60 8.96 -12.21
C ASP A 95 -2.98 8.38 -10.84
N PHE A 96 -4.12 8.79 -10.30
CA PHE A 96 -4.67 8.24 -9.06
C PHE A 96 -4.95 6.74 -9.18
N ALA A 97 -5.58 6.31 -10.28
CA ALA A 97 -5.83 4.89 -10.54
C ALA A 97 -4.52 4.08 -10.68
N GLY A 98 -3.50 4.67 -11.32
CA GLY A 98 -2.16 4.08 -11.41
C GLY A 98 -1.51 3.86 -10.03
N LEU A 99 -1.55 4.88 -9.18
CA LEU A 99 -1.06 4.79 -7.80
C LEU A 99 -1.80 3.70 -7.02
N HIS A 100 -3.13 3.68 -7.07
CA HIS A 100 -3.94 2.68 -6.38
C HIS A 100 -3.64 1.25 -6.85
N LYS A 101 -3.50 1.05 -8.16
CA LYS A 101 -3.12 -0.25 -8.75
C LYS A 101 -1.76 -0.71 -8.24
N SER A 102 -0.78 0.19 -8.22
CA SER A 102 0.59 -0.12 -7.74
C SER A 102 0.61 -0.49 -6.25
N ALA A 103 -0.11 0.27 -5.41
CA ALA A 103 -0.21 -0.01 -3.99
C ALA A 103 -0.90 -1.35 -3.71
N THR A 104 -1.97 -1.64 -4.44
CA THR A 104 -2.69 -2.92 -4.33
C THR A 104 -1.79 -4.10 -4.73
N GLN A 105 -0.98 -3.94 -5.78
CA GLN A 105 -0.03 -4.96 -6.23
C GLN A 105 1.11 -5.19 -5.22
N ALA A 106 1.65 -4.11 -4.62
CA ALA A 106 2.65 -4.21 -3.57
C ALA A 106 2.09 -4.98 -2.36
N LEU A 107 0.90 -4.58 -1.89
CA LEU A 107 0.24 -5.22 -0.75
C LEU A 107 -0.10 -6.69 -1.02
N ALA A 108 -0.53 -7.03 -2.25
CA ALA A 108 -0.74 -8.42 -2.66
C ALA A 108 0.56 -9.23 -2.65
N SER A 109 1.70 -8.62 -2.98
CA SER A 109 3.01 -9.27 -2.95
C SER A 109 3.48 -9.50 -1.53
N ASP A 110 3.30 -8.51 -0.65
CA ASP A 110 3.63 -8.61 0.78
C ASP A 110 2.80 -9.70 1.46
N LEU A 111 1.49 -9.77 1.16
CA LEU A 111 0.62 -10.83 1.70
C LEU A 111 1.07 -12.22 1.26
N LYS A 112 1.51 -12.39 0.01
CA LYS A 112 2.06 -13.68 -0.46
C LYS A 112 3.33 -14.04 0.29
N LEU A 113 4.23 -13.08 0.50
CA LEU A 113 5.47 -13.30 1.25
C LEU A 113 5.18 -13.71 2.70
N LEU A 114 4.32 -12.95 3.39
CA LEU A 114 3.93 -13.24 4.77
C LEU A 114 3.24 -14.60 4.91
N THR A 115 2.40 -14.96 3.94
CA THR A 115 1.73 -16.27 3.93
C THR A 115 2.75 -17.40 3.78
N ALA A 116 3.73 -17.25 2.88
CA ALA A 116 4.79 -18.23 2.70
C ALA A 116 5.67 -18.38 3.96
N GLN A 117 6.00 -17.26 4.63
CA GLN A 117 6.72 -17.27 5.90
C GLN A 117 5.94 -18.01 6.99
N LEU A 118 4.65 -17.69 7.17
CA LEU A 118 3.79 -18.36 8.14
C LEU A 118 3.67 -19.87 7.87
N GLU A 119 3.59 -20.28 6.61
CA GLU A 119 3.58 -21.70 6.26
C GLU A 119 4.88 -22.41 6.62
N MET A 120 6.02 -21.74 6.42
CA MET A 120 7.33 -22.26 6.79
C MET A 120 7.45 -22.43 8.30
N GLU A 121 7.12 -21.38 9.07
CA GLU A 121 7.14 -21.42 10.54
C GLU A 121 6.22 -22.52 11.10
N ARG A 122 5.04 -22.70 10.51
CA ARG A 122 4.10 -23.77 10.89
C ARG A 122 4.71 -25.16 10.64
N LYS A 123 5.35 -25.38 9.49
CA LYS A 123 6.02 -26.65 9.16
C LYS A 123 7.18 -26.92 10.11
N GLU A 124 7.98 -25.91 10.43
CA GLU A 124 9.09 -26.04 11.38
C GLU A 124 8.61 -26.37 12.80
N ALA A 125 7.57 -25.68 13.27
CA ALA A 125 6.97 -25.93 14.58
C ALA A 125 6.40 -27.36 14.66
N ALA A 126 5.70 -27.81 13.61
CA ALA A 126 5.18 -29.18 13.53
C ALA A 126 6.31 -30.22 13.57
N PHE A 127 7.39 -29.99 12.83
CA PHE A 127 8.56 -30.87 12.85
C PHE A 127 9.22 -30.95 14.23
N ARG A 128 9.45 -29.81 14.90
CA ARG A 128 10.01 -29.78 16.25
C ARG A 128 9.13 -30.49 17.26
N LEU A 129 7.81 -30.31 17.15
CA LEU A 129 6.84 -31.00 18.01
C LEU A 129 6.91 -32.52 17.81
N GLN A 130 7.00 -32.99 16.56
CA GLN A 130 7.15 -34.41 16.25
C GLN A 130 8.43 -35.00 16.85
N LEU A 131 9.56 -34.29 16.71
CA LEU A 131 10.84 -34.70 17.29
C LEU A 131 10.78 -34.78 18.83
N ALA A 132 10.13 -33.81 19.47
CA ALA A 132 9.94 -33.82 20.91
C ALA A 132 9.07 -35.01 21.36
N HIS A 133 8.01 -35.32 20.62
CA HIS A 133 7.17 -36.49 20.91
C HIS A 133 7.93 -37.81 20.79
N THR A 134 8.74 -37.99 19.75
CA THR A 134 9.54 -39.21 19.58
C THR A 134 10.57 -39.36 20.70
N SER A 135 11.27 -38.28 21.05
CA SER A 135 12.24 -38.27 22.16
C SER A 135 11.57 -38.59 23.50
N LEU A 136 10.41 -38.00 23.76
CA LEU A 136 9.64 -38.28 24.97
C LEU A 136 9.20 -39.75 25.04
N ALA A 137 8.78 -40.34 23.92
CA ALA A 137 8.43 -41.76 23.85
C ALA A 137 9.63 -42.68 24.11
N GLU A 138 10.82 -42.32 23.65
CA GLU A 138 12.06 -43.04 23.94
C GLU A 138 12.41 -42.98 25.43
N VAL A 139 12.42 -41.79 26.03
CA VAL A 139 12.67 -41.61 27.47
C VAL A 139 11.62 -42.34 28.32
N GLN A 140 10.36 -42.38 27.88
CA GLN A 140 9.32 -43.18 28.54
C GLN A 140 9.64 -44.68 28.49
N LYS A 141 10.06 -45.21 27.33
CA LYS A 141 10.48 -46.62 27.22
C LYS A 141 11.68 -46.92 28.11
N GLU A 142 12.68 -46.04 28.16
CA GLU A 142 13.84 -46.17 29.05
C GLU A 142 13.42 -46.18 30.52
N ARG A 143 12.57 -45.24 30.94
CA ARG A 143 11.99 -45.19 32.29
C ARG A 143 11.28 -46.50 32.62
N ASP A 144 10.45 -47.00 31.71
CA ASP A 144 9.70 -48.23 31.93
C ASP A 144 10.65 -49.43 32.06
N LEU A 145 11.64 -49.56 31.18
CA LEU A 145 12.70 -50.57 31.31
C LEU A 145 13.43 -50.49 32.66
N LEU A 146 13.74 -49.28 33.14
CA LEU A 146 14.36 -49.07 34.45
C LEU A 146 13.42 -49.42 35.61
N ARG A 147 12.10 -49.19 35.47
CA ARG A 147 11.06 -49.58 36.44
C ARG A 147 10.86 -51.10 36.51
N TRP A 148 10.99 -51.82 35.39
CA TRP A 148 10.88 -53.29 35.33
C TRP A 148 12.10 -54.01 35.93
N LYS A 149 13.29 -53.39 35.97
CA LYS A 149 14.53 -53.98 36.54
C LYS A 149 14.45 -54.33 38.04
N PRO A 150 13.90 -53.49 38.95
CA PRO A 150 13.76 -53.87 40.36
C PRO A 150 12.64 -54.89 40.63
N GLY A 151 11.59 -54.94 39.79
CA GLY A 151 10.48 -55.89 39.93
C GLY A 151 10.86 -57.33 39.58
N HIS A 152 11.65 -57.51 38.52
CA HIS A 152 12.07 -58.85 38.08
C HIS A 152 13.13 -59.49 39.00
N CYS A 153 13.85 -58.68 39.79
CA CYS A 153 14.66 -59.19 40.90
C CYS A 153 13.82 -59.64 42.11
N ARG A 154 12.55 -59.23 42.21
CA ARG A 154 11.65 -59.60 43.31
C ARG A 154 10.90 -60.91 43.06
N GLU A 155 10.47 -61.17 41.82
CA GLU A 155 9.69 -62.38 41.47
C GLU A 155 10.55 -63.63 41.18
N ARG A 156 11.82 -63.49 40.80
CA ARG A 156 12.81 -64.59 40.86
C ARG A 156 13.55 -64.64 42.20
N GLY A 157 12.84 -64.28 43.26
CA GLY A 157 13.35 -64.08 44.61
C GLY A 157 13.34 -65.32 45.52
N GLY A 158 13.22 -66.54 44.97
CA GLY A 158 13.23 -67.78 45.75
C GLY A 158 14.61 -68.40 45.99
N GLN A 159 15.55 -68.32 45.03
CA GLN A 159 16.84 -69.03 45.15
C GLN A 159 18.08 -68.27 44.65
N HIS A 160 17.92 -67.12 43.96
CA HIS A 160 19.05 -66.45 43.28
C HIS A 160 19.51 -65.13 43.93
N ARG A 161 19.20 -64.92 45.22
CA ARG A 161 19.60 -63.69 45.95
C ARG A 161 21.04 -63.68 46.46
N SER A 162 21.71 -64.84 46.51
CA SER A 162 23.08 -64.93 47.05
C SER A 162 24.13 -64.40 46.07
N TYR A 163 24.04 -64.72 44.78
CA TYR A 163 25.11 -64.45 43.82
C TYR A 163 25.19 -62.98 43.37
N TYR A 164 24.05 -62.33 43.11
CA TYR A 164 24.03 -60.95 42.63
C TYR A 164 24.38 -59.91 43.70
N CYS A 165 23.99 -60.15 44.96
CA CYS A 165 24.37 -59.28 46.08
C CYS A 165 25.89 -59.34 46.34
N TYR A 166 26.51 -60.51 46.12
CA TYR A 166 27.96 -60.68 46.21
C TYR A 166 28.70 -59.94 45.07
N CYS A 167 28.25 -60.08 43.82
CA CYS A 167 28.86 -59.42 42.67
C CYS A 167 28.76 -57.88 42.71
N PHE A 168 27.64 -57.34 43.18
CA PHE A 168 27.45 -55.88 43.28
C PHE A 168 28.29 -55.27 44.41
N ARG A 169 28.43 -55.95 45.56
CA ARG A 169 29.36 -55.54 46.64
C ARG A 169 30.83 -55.61 46.20
N ARG A 170 31.21 -56.61 45.38
CA ARG A 170 32.58 -56.76 44.86
C ARG A 170 32.94 -55.69 43.82
N ARG A 171 32.00 -55.28 42.94
CA ARG A 171 32.21 -54.16 42.00
C ARG A 171 32.28 -52.80 42.69
N ARG A 172 31.50 -52.57 43.76
CA ARG A 172 31.56 -51.32 44.54
C ARG A 172 32.86 -51.21 45.37
N ARG A 173 33.41 -52.33 45.86
CA ARG A 173 34.77 -52.39 46.46
C ARG A 173 35.89 -52.17 45.45
N ARG A 174 35.79 -52.70 44.21
CA ARG A 174 36.79 -52.44 43.15
C ARG A 174 36.81 -50.97 42.69
N ARG A 175 35.65 -50.31 42.55
CA ARG A 175 35.61 -48.87 42.23
C ARG A 175 36.15 -47.98 43.36
N LYS A 176 36.02 -48.38 44.63
CA LYS A 176 36.63 -47.67 45.77
C LYS A 176 38.15 -47.89 45.88
N SER A 177 38.68 -48.96 45.30
CA SER A 177 40.11 -49.28 45.27
C SER A 177 40.87 -48.66 44.10
N GLN A 178 40.18 -48.21 43.05
CA GLN A 178 40.77 -47.55 41.87
C GLN A 178 40.57 -46.02 41.86
N GLY A 179 40.01 -45.45 42.94
CA GLY A 179 39.70 -44.03 43.06
C GLY A 179 40.43 -43.30 44.19
N CYS A 180 41.58 -43.80 44.64
CA CYS A 180 42.48 -43.08 45.56
C CYS A 180 43.92 -43.25 45.07
N GLY A 181 44.36 -42.34 44.20
CA GLY A 181 45.72 -42.34 43.67
C GLY A 181 46.03 -41.03 42.95
N GLU A 182 45.68 -39.90 43.57
CA GLU A 182 46.22 -38.58 43.24
C GLU A 182 46.02 -37.64 44.43
N GLY A 183 46.92 -37.77 45.41
CA GLY A 183 47.28 -36.76 46.39
C GLY A 183 48.80 -36.88 46.51
N GLY A 184 49.60 -35.91 46.10
CA GLY A 184 49.53 -34.55 46.61
C GLY A 184 50.51 -34.43 47.78
N ASN A 185 51.80 -34.42 47.42
CA ASN A 185 52.87 -33.58 47.97
C ASN A 185 52.64 -32.99 49.38
N ARG A 186 53.42 -33.44 50.39
CA ARG A 186 53.98 -32.60 51.47
C ARG A 186 54.85 -33.40 52.45
N GLY A 187 56.08 -32.92 52.63
CA GLY A 187 57.04 -33.22 53.71
C GLY A 187 58.37 -32.57 53.28
N ALA A 188 58.79 -31.38 53.73
CA ALA A 188 59.14 -30.94 55.08
C ALA A 188 60.34 -31.71 55.66
N GLU A 189 61.55 -31.32 55.26
CA GLU A 189 62.59 -30.66 56.07
C GLU A 189 63.72 -30.15 55.15
#